data_AF-A0A849DC57-F1
#
_entry.id   AF-A0A849DC57-F1
#
_cell.length_a   1.000
_cell.length_b   1.000
_cell.length_c   1.000
_cell.angle_alpha   90.00
_cell.angle_beta   90.00
_cell.angle_gamma   90.00
#
_symmetry.space_group_name_H-M   'P 1'
#
loop_
_entity.id
_entity.type
_entity.pdbx_description
1 polymer ?
#
loop_
_entity_poly.entity_id
_entity_poly.type
_entity_poly.pdbx_seq_one_letter_code
_entity_poly.pdbx_strand_id
1 'polypeptide(L)' 'MILKLIIFAVAGLLIYKFFGGKFPTFGKSPHEKKLDDDTLVECAKCHTYVTVKESIIVGGKYYCSDECTP' A
#
# COMPACT_ATOMS: atom_id res chain seq x y z
N MET A 1 28.35 -6.81 35.52
CA MET A 1 27.44 -7.53 34.60
C MET A 1 26.41 -6.60 33.97
N ILE A 2 25.68 -5.81 34.78
CA ILE A 2 24.71 -4.79 34.30
C ILE A 2 25.32 -3.67 33.44
N LEU A 3 26.53 -3.19 33.78
CA LEU A 3 27.18 -2.10 33.04
C LEU A 3 27.51 -2.47 31.58
N LYS A 4 27.86 -3.74 31.34
CA LYS A 4 28.08 -4.29 30.00
C LYS A 4 26.79 -4.27 29.16
N LEU A 5 25.64 -4.54 29.78
CA LEU A 5 24.34 -4.55 29.10
C LEU A 5 23.90 -3.14 28.68
N ILE A 6 24.16 -2.13 29.51
CA ILE A 6 23.84 -0.73 29.19
C ILE A 6 24.67 -0.25 27.99
N ILE A 7 25.95 -0.60 27.94
CA ILE A 7 26.84 -0.25 26.82
C ILE A 7 26.35 -0.92 25.52
N PHE A 8 25.94 -2.19 25.58
CA PHE A 8 25.37 -2.89 24.43
C PHE A 8 24.05 -2.26 23.94
N ALA A 9 23.17 -1.86 24.86
CA ALA A 9 21.90 -1.20 24.52
C ALA A 9 22.12 0.16 23.83
N VAL A 10 23.06 0.96 24.34
CA VAL A 10 23.41 2.26 23.75
C VAL A 10 24.06 2.09 22.37
N ALA A 11 25.00 1.14 22.23
CA ALA A 11 25.63 0.83 20.94
C ALA A 11 24.60 0.37 19.90
N GLY A 12 23.65 -0.49 20.29
CA GLY A 12 22.56 -0.94 19.42
C GLY A 12 21.65 0.21 18.95
N LEU A 13 21.30 1.13 19.86
CA LEU A 13 20.53 2.34 19.52
C LEU A 13 21.26 3.27 18.55
N LEU A 14 22.58 3.43 18.72
CA LEU A 14 23.38 4.26 17.82
C LEU A 14 23.46 3.66 16.42
N ILE A 15 23.68 2.35 16.30
CA ILE A 15 23.67 1.66 15.00
C ILE A 15 22.29 1.78 14.35
N TYR A 16 21.21 1.56 15.10
CA TYR A 16 19.85 1.69 14.61
C TYR A 16 19.54 3.10 14.08
N LYS A 17 19.99 4.14 14.79
CA LYS A 17 19.80 5.54 14.39
C LYS A 17 20.69 5.94 13.21
N PHE A 18 21.90 5.38 13.13
CA PHE A 18 22.86 5.66 12.05
C PHE A 18 22.52 4.93 10.74
N PHE A 19 21.96 3.72 10.82
CA PHE A 19 21.48 2.97 9.64
C PHE A 19 20.12 3.43 9.11
N GLY A 20 19.67 4.61 9.52
CA GLY A 20 18.53 5.28 8.91
C GLY A 20 17.20 4.66 9.25
N GLY A 21 17.01 4.16 10.48
CA GLY A 21 15.75 4.14 11.24
C GLY A 21 14.45 3.93 10.48
N LYS A 22 14.44 3.14 9.39
CA LYS A 22 13.24 2.71 8.72
C LYS A 22 12.81 1.49 9.49
N PHE A 23 11.97 1.69 10.51
CA PHE A 23 11.08 0.62 10.93
C PHE A 23 10.48 0.01 9.65
N PRO A 24 10.65 -1.30 9.38
CA PRO A 24 9.86 -1.93 8.35
C PRO A 24 8.41 -1.69 8.78
N THR A 25 7.70 -0.85 8.03
CA THR A 25 6.28 -0.62 8.27
C THR A 25 5.60 -1.98 8.07
N PHE A 26 5.37 -2.68 9.18
CA PHE A 26 4.66 -3.94 9.22
C PHE A 26 3.16 -3.62 9.12
N GLY A 27 2.79 -2.94 8.03
CA GLY A 27 1.50 -2.26 7.89
C GLY A 27 1.08 -2.02 6.44
N LYS A 28 1.81 -2.55 5.45
CA LYS A 28 1.27 -2.76 4.10
C LYS A 28 1.77 -4.11 3.61
N SER A 29 0.87 -5.08 3.57
CA SER A 29 1.06 -6.29 2.78
C SER A 29 1.57 -5.89 1.40
N PRO A 30 2.67 -6.47 0.88
CA PRO A 30 3.15 -6.21 -0.49
C PRO A 30 2.18 -6.71 -1.59
N HIS A 31 0.96 -7.10 -1.22
CA HIS A 31 -0.06 -7.65 -2.09
C HIS A 31 -1.24 -6.71 -2.36
N GLU A 32 -1.18 -5.44 -1.98
CA GLU A 32 -1.92 -4.42 -2.72
C GLU A 32 -1.04 -3.99 -3.89
N LYS A 33 -0.95 -4.86 -4.90
CA LYS A 33 -0.66 -4.39 -6.26
C LYS A 33 -1.76 -3.39 -6.56
N LYS A 34 -1.49 -2.10 -6.32
CA LYS A 34 -2.28 -1.04 -6.93
C LYS A 34 -2.25 -1.36 -8.42
N LEU A 35 -3.41 -1.70 -8.98
CA LEU A 35 -3.51 -1.84 -10.42
C LEU A 35 -2.96 -0.53 -11.01
N ASP A 36 -2.06 -0.66 -11.99
CA ASP A 36 -1.61 0.48 -12.75
C ASP A 36 -2.83 1.21 -13.31
N ASP A 37 -2.72 2.54 -13.38
CA ASP A 37 -3.79 3.45 -13.81
C ASP A 37 -4.34 3.05 -15.19
N ASP A 38 -3.47 2.51 -16.05
CA ASP A 38 -3.74 2.02 -17.40
C ASP A 38 -4.27 0.57 -17.45
N THR A 39 -4.43 -0.09 -16.30
CA THR A 39 -4.99 -1.44 -16.26
C THR A 39 -6.45 -1.40 -16.65
N LEU A 40 -6.85 -2.25 -17.60
CA LEU A 40 -8.26 -2.40 -17.95
C LEU A 40 -9.01 -3.22 -16.91
N VAL A 41 -10.09 -2.66 -16.40
CA VAL A 41 -11.04 -3.26 -15.48
C VAL A 41 -12.42 -3.29 -16.10
N GLU A 42 -13.19 -4.31 -15.78
CA GLU A 42 -14.53 -4.51 -16.32
C GLU A 42 -15.58 -3.75 -15.50
N CYS A 43 -16.45 -3.00 -16.18
CA CYS A 43 -17.57 -2.30 -15.55
C CYS A 43 -18.61 -3.30 -15.03
N ALA A 44 -18.95 -3.21 -13.75
CA ALA A 44 -19.86 -4.13 -13.08
C ALA A 44 -21.33 -4.07 -13.58
N LYS A 45 -21.72 -3.05 -14.36
CA LYS A 45 -23.09 -2.89 -14.90
C LYS A 45 -23.23 -3.27 -16.37
N CYS A 46 -22.34 -2.76 -17.22
CA CYS A 46 -22.44 -2.90 -18.68
C CYS A 46 -21.34 -3.75 -19.31
N HIS A 47 -20.42 -4.29 -18.50
CA HIS A 47 -19.33 -5.19 -18.94
C HIS A 47 -18.35 -4.59 -19.96
N THR A 48 -18.35 -3.26 -20.12
CA THR A 48 -17.32 -2.56 -20.90
C THR A 48 -16.01 -2.52 -20.12
N TYR A 49 -14.88 -2.55 -20.83
CA TYR A 49 -13.56 -2.45 -20.24
C TYR A 49 -13.11 -0.99 -20.24
N VAL A 50 -12.75 -0.46 -19.07
CA VAL A 50 -12.24 0.89 -18.87
C VAL A 50 -10.94 0.84 -18.09
N THR A 51 -10.09 1.85 -18.23
CA THR A 51 -8.88 1.95 -17.42
C THR A 51 -9.23 2.24 -15.97
N VAL A 52 -8.39 1.80 -15.02
CA VAL A 52 -8.58 2.13 -13.59
C VAL A 52 -8.67 3.64 -13.39
N LYS A 53 -7.87 4.41 -14.15
CA LYS A 53 -7.87 5.88 -14.16
C LYS A 53 -9.23 6.50 -14.45
N GLU A 54 -9.93 5.96 -15.44
CA GLU A 54 -11.19 6.49 -15.95
C GLU A 54 -12.41 5.85 -15.27
N SER A 55 -12.18 4.81 -14.48
CA SER A 55 -13.23 4.10 -13.76
C SER A 55 -13.62 4.79 -12.45
N ILE A 56 -14.90 4.70 -12.10
CA ILE A 56 -15.43 5.12 -10.81
C ILE A 56 -15.50 3.90 -9.90
N ILE A 57 -14.96 3.99 -8.69
CA ILE A 57 -14.98 2.89 -7.72
C ILE A 57 -16.07 3.13 -6.67
N VAL A 58 -17.10 2.28 -6.67
CA VAL A 58 -18.17 2.31 -5.67
C VAL A 58 -18.26 0.94 -5.00
N GLY A 59 -18.06 0.89 -3.67
CA GLY A 59 -18.12 -0.37 -2.92
C GLY A 59 -17.13 -1.45 -3.39
N GLY A 60 -15.97 -1.05 -3.93
CA GLY A 60 -14.96 -1.96 -4.45
C GLY A 60 -15.24 -2.54 -5.85
N LYS A 61 -16.27 -2.03 -6.54
CA LYS A 61 -16.56 -2.37 -7.95
C LYS A 61 -16.22 -1.19 -8.86
N TYR A 62 -15.79 -1.50 -10.08
CA TYR A 62 -15.43 -0.53 -11.10
C TYR A 62 -16.63 -0.23 -12.02
N TYR A 63 -16.80 1.03 -12.37
CA TYR A 63 -17.87 1.54 -13.23
C TYR A 63 -17.31 2.47 -14.30
N CYS A 64 -17.85 2.43 -15.50
CA CYS A 64 -17.35 3.25 -16.61
C CYS A 64 -17.83 4.71 -16.58
N SER A 65 -18.94 5.02 -15.91
CA SER A 65 -19.56 6.36 -15.88
C SER A 65 -20.58 6.47 -14.73
N ASP A 66 -20.99 7.69 -14.36
CA ASP A 66 -22.03 7.94 -13.34
C ASP A 66 -23.37 7.27 -13.66
N GLU A 67 -23.73 7.13 -14.95
CA GLU A 67 -24.93 6.40 -15.36
C GLU A 67 -24.86 4.91 -15.01
N CYS A 68 -23.65 4.38 -14.79
CA CYS A 68 -23.42 2.99 -14.45
C CYS A 68 -23.26 2.71 -12.96
N THR A 69 -23.06 3.75 -12.14
CA THR A 69 -23.05 3.60 -10.69
C THR A 69 -24.45 3.26 -10.15
N PRO A 70 -24.56 2.50 -9.06
CA PRO A 70 -25.83 2.14 -8.43
C PRO A 70 -26.55 3.32 -7.77
#